data_AF-L1LFK7-F1
#
_entry.id   AF-L1LFK7-F1
#
_cell.length_a   1.000
_cell.length_b   1.000
_cell.length_c   1.000
_cell.angle_alpha   90.00
_cell.angle_beta   90.00
_cell.angle_gamma   90.00
#
_symmetry.space_group_name_H-M   'P 1'
#
loop_
_entity.id
_entity.type
_entity.pdbx_description
1 polymer ?
#
loop_
_entity_poly.entity_id
_entity_poly.type
_entity_poly.pdbx_seq_one_letter_code
_entity_poly.pdbx_strand_id
1 'polypeptide(L)'
;MQNSNGDPTLLGTIPLDHIAQRKDEIVRVLEKRTLDLLAFTYSYSPENAKEINKTLEEDLDNLLFNVHKKLAYQRLYGDGKNEQQLEKLVEEVEGCHARFMKVKEANPDAENVAIIHIFGIMELEKRVKQSLNELEVAKKAYDDLQNNCKRLLENSVHLRKMLSNLKEQSREIFFKHVRIASLIDEVCRYEGKYMKDALADKVHMACLSQAASELPVDSWFTRICKYQEALEEIKNEALKSQSTLEKPLNPEQEKYVHDEITKNGSLIHQLSKGAQALKESINEHSVSS
;
A
#
# COMPACT_ATOMS: atom_id res chain seq x y z
N MET A 1 -26.21 -80.41 20.65
CA MET A 1 -26.53 -80.11 19.24
C MET A 1 -27.28 -78.79 19.19
N GLN A 2 -26.81 -77.86 18.34
CA GLN A 2 -27.44 -76.65 17.73
C GLN A 2 -28.83 -76.19 18.26
N ASN A 3 -29.12 -74.91 18.56
CA ASN A 3 -29.03 -73.70 17.71
C ASN A 3 -29.28 -72.43 18.59
N SER A 4 -28.42 -71.39 18.54
CA SER A 4 -28.54 -70.08 17.84
C SER A 4 -29.51 -69.03 18.42
N ASN A 5 -28.98 -67.86 18.84
CA ASN A 5 -29.39 -66.52 18.35
C ASN A 5 -28.71 -65.35 19.10
N GLY A 6 -28.11 -64.43 18.33
CA GLY A 6 -28.12 -62.97 18.60
C GLY A 6 -26.85 -62.30 19.16
N ASP A 7 -25.99 -61.80 18.26
CA ASP A 7 -25.05 -60.67 18.50
C ASP A 7 -25.83 -59.34 18.77
N PRO A 8 -25.27 -58.28 19.41
CA PRO A 8 -23.92 -57.76 19.09
C PRO A 8 -23.06 -57.19 20.24
N THR A 9 -21.77 -57.19 19.96
CA THR A 9 -20.69 -56.36 20.48
C THR A 9 -21.07 -54.87 20.65
N LEU A 10 -20.98 -54.35 21.88
CA LEU A 10 -20.94 -52.91 22.17
C LEU A 10 -19.54 -52.51 22.65
N LEU A 11 -18.87 -51.75 21.79
CA LEU A 11 -17.61 -51.05 22.04
C LEU A 11 -17.71 -50.08 23.22
N GLY A 12 -16.65 -50.05 24.04
CA GLY A 12 -16.10 -48.81 24.61
C GLY A 12 -16.98 -48.04 25.59
N THR A 13 -17.43 -48.67 26.68
CA THR A 13 -17.97 -47.94 27.83
C THR A 13 -16.82 -47.24 28.55
N ILE A 14 -16.62 -45.95 28.26
CA ILE A 14 -15.77 -45.09 29.09
C ILE A 14 -16.40 -45.09 30.50
N PRO A 15 -15.67 -45.55 31.54
CA PRO A 15 -16.23 -45.63 32.88
C PRO A 15 -16.74 -44.26 33.32
N LEU A 16 -17.91 -44.21 33.97
CA LEU A 16 -18.53 -42.96 34.42
C LEU A 16 -17.60 -42.12 35.29
N ASP A 17 -16.71 -42.77 36.06
CA ASP A 17 -15.69 -42.10 36.88
C ASP A 17 -14.66 -41.34 36.04
N HIS A 18 -14.36 -41.82 34.83
CA HIS A 18 -13.43 -41.17 33.90
C HIS A 18 -14.08 -39.99 33.17
N ILE A 19 -15.40 -40.02 32.98
CA ILE A 19 -16.18 -38.87 32.49
C ILE A 19 -16.38 -37.84 33.61
N ALA A 20 -16.63 -38.29 34.84
CA ALA A 20 -16.76 -37.45 36.01
C ALA A 20 -15.45 -36.73 36.35
N GLN A 21 -14.31 -37.43 36.33
CA GLN A 21 -12.99 -36.81 36.51
C GLN A 21 -12.64 -35.81 35.42
N ARG A 22 -12.93 -36.12 34.14
CA ARG A 22 -12.66 -35.21 33.02
C ARG A 22 -13.60 -33.99 33.03
N LYS A 23 -14.86 -34.19 33.46
CA LYS A 23 -15.81 -33.12 33.74
C LYS A 23 -15.35 -32.26 34.92
N ASP A 24 -14.86 -32.86 36.00
CA ASP A 24 -14.37 -32.14 37.19
C ASP A 24 -13.03 -31.45 36.93
N GLU A 25 -12.20 -31.96 36.03
CA GLU A 25 -11.00 -31.28 35.54
C GLU A 25 -11.35 -30.09 34.64
N ILE A 26 -12.29 -30.27 33.70
CA ILE A 26 -12.78 -29.17 32.86
C ILE A 26 -13.51 -28.13 33.72
N VAL A 27 -14.30 -28.56 34.71
CA VAL A 27 -14.97 -27.67 35.67
C VAL A 27 -13.96 -27.00 36.59
N ARG A 28 -12.90 -27.66 37.08
CA ARG A 28 -11.82 -26.99 37.84
C ARG A 28 -10.98 -26.06 36.98
N VAL A 29 -10.76 -26.38 35.72
CA VAL A 29 -10.09 -25.51 34.74
C VAL A 29 -10.98 -24.30 34.48
N LEU A 30 -12.30 -24.47 34.35
CA LEU A 30 -13.25 -23.39 34.20
C LEU A 30 -13.37 -22.58 35.49
N GLU A 31 -13.55 -23.19 36.67
CA GLU A 31 -13.64 -22.52 37.99
C GLU A 31 -12.34 -21.79 38.40
N LYS A 32 -11.16 -22.28 37.98
CA LYS A 32 -9.90 -21.52 38.10
C LYS A 32 -9.76 -20.39 37.08
N ARG A 33 -10.48 -20.46 35.96
CA ARG A 33 -10.40 -19.50 34.83
C ARG A 33 -11.57 -18.53 34.76
N THR A 34 -12.68 -18.77 35.45
CA THR A 34 -13.91 -17.96 35.38
C THR A 34 -13.83 -16.66 36.18
N LEU A 35 -12.80 -16.44 36.99
CA LEU A 35 -12.66 -15.20 37.77
C LEU A 35 -11.75 -14.11 37.18
N ASP A 36 -11.08 -14.35 36.04
CA ASP A 36 -10.08 -13.38 35.53
C ASP A 36 -10.24 -12.99 34.05
N LEU A 37 -11.38 -13.21 33.38
CA LEU A 37 -11.56 -12.67 32.02
C LEU A 37 -11.67 -11.14 32.08
N LEU A 38 -10.62 -10.47 31.59
CA LEU A 38 -10.46 -9.02 31.68
C LEU A 38 -11.08 -8.32 30.47
N ALA A 39 -10.80 -8.82 29.27
CA ALA A 39 -11.30 -8.27 28.01
C ALA A 39 -11.20 -9.26 26.84
N PHE A 40 -11.88 -8.94 25.75
CA PHE A 40 -11.54 -9.45 24.42
C PHE A 40 -10.77 -8.38 23.66
N THR A 41 -9.82 -8.80 22.84
CA THR A 41 -9.04 -7.95 21.94
C THR A 41 -8.99 -8.57 20.55
N TYR A 42 -8.41 -7.83 19.62
CA TYR A 42 -8.21 -8.23 18.24
C TYR A 42 -6.75 -8.56 17.99
N SER A 43 -6.51 -9.57 17.15
CA SER A 43 -5.20 -9.89 16.62
C SER A 43 -5.31 -10.15 15.14
N TYR A 44 -4.41 -9.56 14.36
CA TYR A 44 -4.33 -9.85 12.94
C TYR A 44 -3.77 -11.25 12.72
N SER A 45 -4.56 -12.15 12.13
CA SER A 45 -4.16 -13.53 11.83
C SER A 45 -4.92 -14.02 10.59
N PRO A 46 -4.51 -13.60 9.39
CA PRO A 46 -5.26 -13.81 8.15
C PRO A 46 -5.44 -15.29 7.79
N GLU A 47 -4.55 -16.15 8.24
CA GLU A 47 -4.58 -17.58 7.90
C GLU A 47 -5.59 -18.37 8.75
N ASN A 48 -5.83 -17.94 10.01
CA ASN A 48 -6.57 -18.75 10.98
C ASN A 48 -7.71 -17.99 11.69
N ALA A 49 -7.89 -16.70 11.43
CA ALA A 49 -8.86 -15.87 12.16
C ALA A 49 -10.29 -16.40 12.09
N LYS A 50 -10.73 -16.87 10.92
CA LYS A 50 -12.06 -17.47 10.74
C LYS A 50 -12.28 -18.71 11.60
N GLU A 51 -11.30 -19.62 11.64
CA GLU A 51 -11.37 -20.85 12.43
C GLU A 51 -11.30 -20.57 13.93
N ILE A 52 -10.44 -19.63 14.34
CA ILE A 52 -10.31 -19.19 15.73
C ILE A 52 -11.61 -18.55 16.22
N ASN A 53 -12.18 -17.64 15.44
CA ASN A 53 -13.45 -16.97 15.78
C ASN A 53 -14.59 -17.98 15.91
N LYS A 54 -14.67 -18.93 14.98
CA LYS A 54 -15.69 -19.98 14.99
C LYS A 54 -15.54 -20.91 16.20
N THR A 55 -14.31 -21.34 16.49
CA THR A 55 -14.03 -22.23 17.64
C THR A 55 -14.37 -21.52 18.95
N LEU A 56 -13.99 -20.25 19.08
CA LEU A 56 -14.28 -19.46 20.29
C LEU A 56 -15.80 -19.26 20.49
N GLU A 57 -16.55 -19.05 19.41
CA GLU A 57 -18.01 -18.98 19.44
C GLU A 57 -18.64 -20.32 19.86
N GLU A 58 -18.24 -21.42 19.22
CA GLU A 58 -18.72 -22.77 19.55
C GLU A 58 -18.42 -23.13 21.02
N ASP A 59 -17.24 -22.78 21.52
CA ASP A 59 -16.85 -23.03 22.90
C ASP A 59 -17.69 -22.22 23.90
N LEU A 60 -17.95 -20.94 23.60
CA LEU A 60 -18.77 -20.07 24.45
C LEU A 60 -20.24 -20.49 24.47
N ASP A 61 -20.80 -20.88 23.32
CA ASP A 61 -22.17 -21.38 23.21
C ASP A 61 -22.34 -22.71 23.97
N ASN A 62 -21.37 -23.61 23.84
CA ASN A 62 -21.34 -24.86 24.58
C ASN A 62 -21.23 -24.63 26.09
N LEU A 63 -20.42 -23.66 26.52
CA LEU A 63 -20.28 -23.30 27.93
C LEU A 63 -21.60 -22.77 28.48
N LEU A 64 -22.22 -21.80 27.80
CA LEU A 64 -23.51 -21.22 28.18
C LEU A 64 -24.57 -22.31 28.32
N PHE A 65 -24.73 -23.17 27.31
CA PHE A 65 -25.68 -24.27 27.32
C PHE A 65 -25.45 -25.24 28.50
N ASN A 66 -24.20 -25.61 28.75
CA ASN A 66 -23.86 -26.57 29.81
C ASN A 66 -24.12 -26.02 31.21
N VAL A 67 -23.86 -24.73 31.44
CA VAL A 67 -24.10 -24.09 32.75
C VAL A 67 -25.61 -23.97 33.00
N HIS A 68 -26.40 -23.53 32.01
CA HIS A 68 -27.86 -23.52 32.13
C HIS A 68 -28.45 -24.92 32.35
N LYS A 69 -27.95 -25.94 31.64
CA LYS A 69 -28.38 -27.32 31.82
C LYS A 69 -28.09 -27.82 33.24
N LYS A 70 -26.94 -27.49 33.80
CA LYS A 70 -26.58 -27.85 35.19
C LYS A 70 -27.47 -27.13 36.20
N LEU A 71 -27.75 -25.83 36.00
CA LEU A 71 -28.64 -25.08 36.88
C LEU A 71 -30.07 -25.66 36.84
N ALA A 72 -30.59 -25.95 35.64
CA ALA A 72 -31.92 -26.56 35.48
C ALA A 72 -31.99 -27.94 36.13
N TYR A 73 -30.96 -28.77 35.97
CA TYR A 73 -30.88 -30.08 36.63
C TYR A 73 -30.86 -29.94 38.16
N GLN A 74 -30.06 -29.01 38.69
CA GLN A 74 -29.96 -28.76 40.13
C GLN A 74 -31.29 -28.27 40.72
N ARG A 75 -32.05 -27.45 39.99
CA ARG A 75 -33.39 -26.98 40.39
C ARG A 75 -34.44 -28.09 40.44
N LEU A 76 -34.36 -29.04 39.51
CA LEU A 76 -35.34 -30.13 39.38
C LEU A 76 -35.04 -31.32 40.30
N TYR A 77 -33.76 -31.62 40.55
CA TYR A 77 -33.34 -32.87 41.20
C TYR A 77 -32.30 -32.68 42.33
N GLY A 78 -31.86 -31.46 42.61
CA GLY A 78 -30.77 -31.18 43.54
C GLY A 78 -31.20 -30.87 44.98
N ASP A 79 -30.25 -31.00 45.91
CA ASP A 79 -30.41 -30.82 47.36
C ASP A 79 -30.31 -29.34 47.81
N GLY A 80 -30.53 -28.37 46.91
CA GLY A 80 -30.53 -26.91 47.14
C GLY A 80 -29.18 -26.23 47.51
N LYS A 81 -28.20 -26.97 48.04
CA LYS A 81 -26.97 -26.41 48.64
C LYS A 81 -26.00 -25.68 47.68
N ASN A 82 -26.09 -25.92 46.37
CA ASN A 82 -25.19 -25.35 45.35
C ASN A 82 -25.89 -24.38 44.37
N GLU A 83 -27.19 -24.11 44.55
CA GLU A 83 -27.98 -23.34 43.58
C GLU A 83 -27.47 -21.91 43.42
N GLN A 84 -27.19 -21.21 44.52
CA GLN A 84 -26.70 -19.82 44.50
C GLN A 84 -25.33 -19.66 43.83
N GLN A 85 -24.47 -20.69 43.88
CA GLN A 85 -23.16 -20.66 43.22
C GLN A 85 -23.32 -20.89 41.71
N LEU A 86 -24.24 -21.77 41.31
CA LEU A 86 -24.59 -22.02 39.91
C LEU A 86 -25.31 -20.82 39.27
N GLU A 87 -26.14 -20.09 40.01
CA GLU A 87 -26.77 -18.85 39.54
C GLU A 87 -25.75 -17.76 39.24
N LYS A 88 -24.80 -17.52 40.15
CA LYS A 88 -23.69 -16.58 39.90
C LYS A 88 -22.86 -16.98 38.68
N LEU A 89 -22.58 -18.27 38.53
CA LEU A 89 -21.85 -18.77 37.38
C LEU A 89 -22.61 -18.57 36.06
N VAL A 90 -23.94 -18.73 36.06
CA VAL A 90 -24.79 -18.41 34.89
C VAL A 90 -24.67 -16.93 34.54
N GLU A 91 -24.85 -16.03 35.51
CA GLU A 91 -24.77 -14.58 35.28
C GLU A 91 -23.40 -14.16 34.72
N GLU A 92 -22.30 -14.73 35.22
CA GLU A 92 -20.94 -14.47 34.73
C GLU A 92 -20.73 -14.96 33.29
N VAL A 93 -21.26 -16.14 32.95
CA VAL A 93 -21.15 -16.72 31.60
C VAL A 93 -22.03 -15.98 30.60
N GLU A 94 -23.26 -15.59 30.97
CA GLU A 94 -24.12 -14.71 30.18
C GLU A 94 -23.45 -13.36 29.92
N GLY A 95 -22.85 -12.75 30.95
CA GLY A 95 -22.09 -11.51 30.81
C GLY A 95 -20.83 -11.64 29.95
N CYS A 96 -20.18 -12.81 29.95
CA CYS A 96 -19.08 -13.12 29.04
C CYS A 96 -19.55 -13.23 27.58
N HIS A 97 -20.62 -14.01 27.35
CA HIS A 97 -21.22 -14.21 26.02
C HIS A 97 -21.69 -12.88 25.42
N ALA A 98 -22.39 -12.05 26.21
CA ALA A 98 -22.82 -10.72 25.76
C ALA A 98 -21.65 -9.80 25.39
N ARG A 99 -20.52 -9.88 26.10
CA ARG A 99 -19.30 -9.12 25.74
C ARG A 99 -18.66 -9.65 24.45
N PHE A 100 -18.64 -10.96 24.26
CA PHE A 100 -18.14 -11.58 23.03
C PHE A 100 -18.98 -11.16 21.81
N MET A 101 -20.31 -11.21 21.91
CA MET A 101 -21.20 -10.82 20.82
C MET A 101 -20.99 -9.37 20.39
N LYS A 102 -20.81 -8.44 21.35
CA LYS A 102 -20.48 -7.04 21.04
C LYS A 102 -19.15 -6.89 20.28
N VAL A 103 -18.15 -7.67 20.66
CA VAL A 103 -16.81 -7.62 20.03
C VAL A 103 -16.82 -8.28 18.66
N LYS A 104 -17.65 -9.31 18.47
CA LYS A 104 -17.90 -9.93 17.17
C LYS A 104 -18.60 -8.98 16.21
N GLU A 105 -19.64 -8.28 16.65
CA GLU A 105 -20.33 -7.26 15.86
C GLU A 105 -19.43 -6.07 15.51
N ALA A 106 -18.55 -5.68 16.44
CA ALA A 106 -17.60 -4.59 16.24
C ALA A 106 -16.33 -4.99 15.47
N ASN A 107 -16.17 -6.27 15.09
CA ASN A 107 -14.98 -6.73 14.37
C ASN A 107 -14.97 -6.13 12.94
N PRO A 108 -13.96 -5.30 12.58
CA PRO A 108 -13.91 -4.68 11.26
C PRO A 108 -13.68 -5.67 10.12
N ASP A 109 -13.08 -6.84 10.41
CA ASP A 109 -12.79 -7.87 9.41
C ASP A 109 -12.72 -9.26 10.05
N ALA A 110 -13.84 -9.98 10.04
CA ALA A 110 -13.94 -11.32 10.62
C ALA A 110 -13.13 -12.40 9.89
N GLU A 111 -12.65 -12.13 8.68
CA GLU A 111 -11.83 -13.08 7.91
C GLU A 111 -10.35 -12.98 8.29
N ASN A 112 -9.86 -11.77 8.59
CA ASN A 112 -8.44 -11.54 8.86
C ASN A 112 -8.11 -11.21 10.33
N VAL A 113 -9.11 -10.91 11.15
CA VAL A 113 -8.92 -10.50 12.54
C VAL A 113 -9.55 -11.53 13.48
N ALA A 114 -8.69 -12.16 14.27
CA ALA A 114 -9.07 -13.10 15.32
C ALA A 114 -9.45 -12.34 16.59
N ILE A 115 -10.57 -12.72 17.20
CA ILE A 115 -10.98 -12.29 18.54
C ILE A 115 -10.23 -13.16 19.53
N ILE A 116 -9.51 -12.52 20.44
CA ILE A 116 -8.72 -13.22 21.45
C ILE A 116 -9.10 -12.72 22.84
N HIS A 117 -9.37 -13.64 23.75
CA HIS A 117 -9.59 -13.38 25.16
C HIS A 117 -8.28 -12.99 25.87
N ILE A 118 -8.37 -12.16 26.91
CA ILE A 118 -7.26 -11.80 27.81
C ILE A 118 -7.67 -12.16 29.24
N PHE A 119 -6.91 -13.07 29.85
CA PHE A 119 -7.12 -13.49 31.24
C PHE A 119 -6.11 -12.82 32.18
N GLY A 120 -6.62 -12.00 33.09
CA GLY A 120 -5.82 -11.39 34.16
C GLY A 120 -4.86 -10.30 33.68
N ILE A 121 -4.28 -9.60 34.64
CA ILE A 121 -3.36 -8.47 34.39
C ILE A 121 -2.03 -8.97 33.80
N MET A 122 -1.60 -10.18 34.14
CA MET A 122 -0.35 -10.78 33.65
C MET A 122 -0.37 -11.07 32.14
N GLU A 123 -1.47 -11.60 31.61
CA GLU A 123 -1.58 -11.84 30.17
C GLU A 123 -1.69 -10.52 29.39
N LEU A 124 -2.41 -9.54 29.96
CA LEU A 124 -2.46 -8.18 29.42
C LEU A 124 -1.06 -7.56 29.31
N GLU A 125 -0.26 -7.62 30.38
CA GLU A 125 1.11 -7.10 30.39
C GLU A 125 1.98 -7.78 29.33
N LYS A 126 1.87 -9.12 29.20
CA LYS A 126 2.60 -9.88 28.18
C LYS A 126 2.24 -9.40 26.77
N ARG A 127 0.96 -9.17 26.47
CA ARG A 127 0.52 -8.69 25.16
C ARG A 127 0.94 -7.27 24.89
N VAL A 128 0.85 -6.38 25.88
CA VAL A 128 1.35 -5.01 25.75
C VAL A 128 2.84 -5.02 25.39
N LYS A 129 3.64 -5.86 26.04
CA LYS A 129 5.07 -6.02 25.70
C LYS A 129 5.27 -6.57 24.29
N GLN A 130 4.46 -7.53 23.85
CA GLN A 130 4.52 -8.05 22.48
C GLN A 130 4.19 -6.98 21.45
N SER A 131 3.09 -6.24 21.62
CA SER A 131 2.71 -5.15 20.71
C SER A 131 3.74 -4.02 20.68
N LEU A 132 4.39 -3.73 21.81
CA LEU A 132 5.46 -2.73 21.87
C LEU A 132 6.69 -3.17 21.06
N ASN A 133 7.08 -4.44 21.17
CA ASN A 133 8.16 -5.01 20.37
C ASN A 133 7.83 -5.00 18.87
N GLU A 134 6.61 -5.40 18.49
CA GLU A 134 6.15 -5.37 17.10
C GLU A 134 6.16 -3.94 16.54
N LEU A 135 5.74 -2.96 17.35
CA LEU A 135 5.79 -1.55 16.98
C LEU A 135 7.22 -1.04 16.80
N GLU A 136 8.17 -1.50 17.62
CA GLU A 136 9.58 -1.16 17.46
C GLU A 136 10.16 -1.75 16.17
N VAL A 137 9.80 -2.98 15.82
CA VAL A 137 10.19 -3.62 14.55
C VAL A 137 9.59 -2.86 13.36
N ALA A 138 8.30 -2.53 13.42
CA ALA A 138 7.63 -1.76 12.37
C ALA A 138 8.26 -0.37 12.20
N LYS A 139 8.63 0.29 13.30
CA LYS A 139 9.33 1.58 13.27
C LYS A 139 10.68 1.46 12.57
N LYS A 140 11.50 0.46 12.91
CA LYS A 140 12.79 0.21 12.25
C LYS A 140 12.62 -0.02 10.75
N ALA A 141 11.63 -0.84 10.36
CA ALA A 141 11.32 -1.06 8.94
C ALA A 141 10.91 0.22 8.21
N TYR A 142 10.16 1.11 8.87
CA TYR A 142 9.78 2.41 8.31
C TYR A 142 10.99 3.35 8.16
N ASP A 143 11.86 3.40 9.17
CA ASP A 143 13.09 4.21 9.13
C ASP A 143 14.02 3.73 7.99
N ASP A 144 14.16 2.42 7.81
CA ASP A 144 14.92 1.83 6.70
C ASP A 144 14.30 2.16 5.34
N LEU A 145 12.97 2.08 5.21
CA LEU A 145 12.26 2.48 3.99
C LEU A 145 12.48 3.97 3.68
N GLN A 146 12.40 4.84 4.68
CA GLN A 146 12.64 6.27 4.52
C GLN A 146 14.07 6.55 4.04
N ASN A 147 15.06 5.86 4.60
CA ASN A 147 16.46 5.97 4.18
C ASN A 147 16.66 5.48 2.74
N ASN A 148 16.00 4.39 2.35
CA ASN A 148 16.02 3.90 0.96
C ASN A 148 15.38 4.91 -0.01
N CYS A 149 14.25 5.53 0.35
CA CYS A 149 13.64 6.59 -0.44
C CYS A 149 14.56 7.81 -0.62
N LYS A 150 15.27 8.23 0.44
CA LYS A 150 16.27 9.32 0.35
C LYS A 150 17.39 8.97 -0.61
N ARG A 151 17.97 7.77 -0.50
CA ARG A 151 19.02 7.30 -1.41
C ARG A 151 18.56 7.22 -2.86
N LEU A 152 17.33 6.74 -3.09
CA LEU A 152 16.73 6.72 -4.43
C LEU A 152 16.55 8.12 -5.00
N LEU A 153 16.12 9.08 -4.17
CA LEU A 153 15.99 10.47 -4.58
C LEU A 153 17.34 11.07 -4.95
N GLU A 154 18.37 10.89 -4.13
CA GLU A 154 19.75 11.34 -4.41
C GLU A 154 20.28 10.73 -5.71
N ASN A 155 20.09 9.42 -5.91
CA ASN A 155 20.44 8.72 -7.14
C ASN A 155 19.69 9.29 -8.35
N SER A 156 18.39 9.62 -8.21
CA SER A 156 17.61 10.23 -9.30
C SER A 156 18.14 11.60 -9.71
N VAL A 157 18.65 12.38 -8.75
CA VAL A 157 19.26 13.70 -9.00
C VAL A 157 20.60 13.51 -9.71
N HIS A 158 21.41 12.56 -9.25
CA HIS A 158 22.67 12.21 -9.89
C HIS A 158 22.46 11.75 -11.34
N LEU A 159 21.51 10.85 -11.58
CA LEU A 159 21.17 10.36 -12.93
C LEU A 159 20.70 11.50 -13.84
N ARG A 160 19.92 12.45 -13.34
CA ARG A 160 19.52 13.64 -14.12
C ARG A 160 20.73 14.48 -14.53
N LYS A 161 21.71 14.68 -13.65
CA LYS A 161 22.96 15.38 -13.98
C LYS A 161 23.77 14.63 -15.03
N MET A 162 23.94 13.31 -14.86
CA MET A 162 24.61 12.48 -15.86
C MET A 162 23.92 12.53 -17.22
N LEU A 163 22.59 12.47 -17.25
CA LEU A 163 21.82 12.51 -18.49
C LEU A 163 21.91 13.87 -19.18
N SER A 164 21.98 14.96 -18.42
CA SER A 164 22.26 16.29 -18.96
C SER A 164 23.66 16.36 -19.59
N ASN A 165 24.68 15.84 -18.89
CA ASN A 165 26.05 15.79 -19.41
C ASN A 165 26.15 14.93 -20.68
N LEU A 166 25.53 13.75 -20.70
CA LEU A 166 25.49 12.89 -21.88
C LEU A 166 24.79 13.57 -23.07
N LYS A 167 23.71 14.33 -22.83
CA LYS A 167 23.06 15.13 -23.88
C LYS A 167 23.99 16.21 -24.44
N GLU A 168 24.75 16.89 -23.58
CA GLU A 168 25.72 17.91 -23.98
C GLU A 168 26.88 17.31 -24.79
N GLN A 169 27.48 16.23 -24.28
CA GLN A 169 28.52 15.48 -24.98
C GLN A 169 28.03 14.94 -26.33
N SER A 170 26.82 14.39 -26.37
CA SER A 170 26.21 13.89 -27.62
C SER A 170 26.06 15.01 -28.65
N ARG A 171 25.62 16.20 -28.24
CA ARG A 171 25.55 17.38 -29.13
C ARG A 171 26.93 17.78 -29.63
N GLU A 172 27.93 17.85 -28.74
CA GLU A 172 29.28 18.23 -29.12
C GLU A 172 29.92 17.23 -30.11
N ILE A 173 29.75 15.92 -29.84
CA ILE A 173 30.22 14.85 -30.73
C ILE A 173 29.50 14.95 -32.07
N PHE A 174 28.19 15.17 -32.08
CA PHE A 174 27.43 15.35 -33.32
C PHE A 174 27.98 16.52 -34.15
N PHE A 175 28.23 17.69 -33.53
CA PHE A 175 28.83 18.84 -34.24
C PHE A 175 30.23 18.54 -34.77
N LYS A 176 31.08 17.88 -33.97
CA LYS A 176 32.42 17.45 -34.42
C LYS A 176 32.33 16.48 -35.59
N HIS A 177 31.40 15.53 -35.54
CA HIS A 177 31.18 14.55 -36.60
C HIS A 177 30.73 15.22 -37.90
N VAL A 178 29.75 16.12 -37.85
CA VAL A 178 29.30 16.89 -39.02
C VAL A 178 30.45 17.71 -39.61
N ARG A 179 31.28 18.34 -38.76
CA ARG A 179 32.46 19.10 -39.20
C ARG A 179 33.50 18.21 -39.88
N ILE A 180 33.82 17.06 -39.29
CA ILE A 180 34.78 16.10 -39.87
C ILE A 180 34.26 15.58 -41.22
N ALA A 181 32.98 15.21 -41.30
CA ALA A 181 32.36 14.77 -42.55
C ALA A 181 32.44 15.86 -43.63
N SER A 182 32.18 17.12 -43.27
CA SER A 182 32.31 18.26 -44.20
C SER A 182 33.75 18.47 -44.68
N LEU A 183 34.74 18.32 -43.79
CA LEU A 183 36.16 18.43 -44.15
C LEU A 183 36.63 17.28 -45.05
N ILE A 184 36.16 16.05 -44.80
CA ILE A 184 36.43 14.91 -45.67
C ILE A 184 35.88 15.18 -47.07
N ASP A 185 34.64 15.66 -47.16
CA ASP A 185 34.02 16.05 -48.42
C ASP A 185 34.84 17.11 -49.17
N GLU A 186 35.35 18.13 -48.49
CA GLU A 186 36.22 19.15 -49.08
C GLU A 186 37.56 18.58 -49.57
N VAL A 187 38.25 17.77 -48.75
CA VAL A 187 39.54 17.16 -49.14
C VAL A 187 39.37 16.23 -50.32
N CYS A 188 38.33 15.40 -50.33
CA CYS A 188 38.03 14.54 -51.47
C CYS A 188 37.74 15.35 -52.74
N ARG A 189 37.08 16.52 -52.63
CA ARG A 189 36.88 17.45 -53.76
C ARG A 189 38.22 17.96 -54.28
N TYR A 190 39.11 18.41 -53.40
CA TYR A 190 40.44 18.89 -53.78
C TYR A 190 41.30 17.81 -54.46
N GLU A 191 41.22 16.57 -53.99
CA GLU A 191 41.95 15.44 -54.59
C GLU A 191 41.31 14.91 -55.90
N GLY A 192 40.16 15.45 -56.31
CA GLY A 192 39.44 15.00 -57.51
C GLY A 192 38.84 13.59 -57.41
N LYS A 193 38.80 13.00 -56.21
CA LYS A 193 38.24 11.66 -55.94
C LYS A 193 36.76 11.70 -55.54
N TYR A 194 36.21 12.90 -55.37
CA TYR A 194 34.85 13.10 -54.92
C TYR A 194 33.86 13.04 -56.07
N MET A 195 33.07 11.96 -56.11
CA MET A 195 31.87 11.88 -56.93
C MET A 195 30.65 12.13 -56.05
N LYS A 196 30.15 13.37 -56.02
CA LYS A 196 28.83 13.67 -55.46
C LYS A 196 27.76 13.61 -56.54
N ASP A 197 26.57 13.16 -56.14
CA ASP A 197 25.37 13.32 -56.95
C ASP A 197 25.02 14.82 -57.06
N ALA A 198 25.13 15.36 -58.27
CA ALA A 198 24.86 16.77 -58.56
C ALA A 198 23.41 17.18 -58.25
N LEU A 199 22.47 16.24 -58.35
CA LEU A 199 21.06 16.49 -58.08
C LEU A 199 20.82 16.60 -56.56
N ALA A 200 21.43 15.70 -55.78
CA ALA A 200 21.38 15.75 -54.32
C ALA A 200 22.02 17.03 -53.75
N ASP A 201 23.17 17.46 -54.28
CA ASP A 201 23.85 18.68 -53.81
C ASP A 201 23.04 19.94 -54.15
N LYS A 202 22.38 19.97 -55.33
CA LYS A 202 21.48 21.07 -55.70
C LYS A 202 20.27 21.17 -54.78
N VAL A 203 19.66 20.04 -54.41
CA VAL A 203 18.56 19.98 -53.45
C VAL A 203 19.03 20.41 -52.06
N HIS A 204 20.17 19.91 -51.59
CA HIS A 204 20.73 20.29 -50.30
C HIS A 204 21.03 21.80 -50.20
N MET A 205 21.64 22.38 -51.23
CA MET A 205 21.90 23.83 -51.30
C MET A 205 20.61 24.66 -51.35
N ALA A 206 19.58 24.19 -52.07
CA ALA A 206 18.28 24.85 -52.09
C ALA A 206 17.63 24.86 -50.70
N CYS A 207 17.68 23.72 -49.97
CA CYS A 207 17.17 23.62 -48.60
C CYS A 207 17.93 24.54 -47.63
N LEU A 208 19.27 24.61 -47.72
CA LEU A 208 20.06 25.51 -46.89
C LEU A 208 19.76 26.99 -47.18
N SER A 209 19.62 27.34 -48.47
CA SER A 209 19.27 28.71 -48.89
C SER A 209 17.89 29.11 -48.39
N GLN A 210 16.90 28.20 -48.52
CA GLN A 210 15.57 28.42 -47.99
C GLN A 210 15.60 28.62 -46.46
N ALA A 211 16.27 27.73 -45.71
CA ALA A 211 16.39 27.85 -44.26
C ALA A 211 17.09 29.16 -43.84
N ALA A 212 18.14 29.58 -44.56
CA ALA A 212 18.82 30.85 -44.31
C ALA A 212 17.94 32.07 -44.60
N SER A 213 17.08 32.00 -45.63
CA SER A 213 16.13 33.07 -45.96
C SER A 213 14.98 33.19 -44.95
N GLU A 214 14.57 32.08 -44.32
CA GLU A 214 13.56 32.05 -43.25
C GLU A 214 14.14 32.52 -41.89
N LEU A 215 15.46 32.38 -41.71
CA LEU A 215 16.18 32.75 -40.49
C LEU A 215 17.25 33.85 -40.74
N PRO A 216 16.88 35.03 -41.28
CA PRO A 216 17.86 36.09 -41.51
C PRO A 216 18.35 36.66 -40.18
N VAL A 217 19.68 36.71 -40.02
CA VAL A 217 20.38 37.06 -38.77
C VAL A 217 19.90 38.41 -38.23
N ASP A 218 19.81 39.44 -39.06
CA ASP A 218 19.47 40.80 -38.63
C ASP A 218 18.03 40.93 -38.10
N SER A 219 17.08 40.22 -38.73
CA SER A 219 15.67 40.21 -38.30
C SER A 219 15.51 39.53 -36.95
N TRP A 220 16.17 38.38 -36.77
CA TRP A 220 16.12 37.63 -35.52
C TRP A 220 16.89 38.31 -34.41
N PHE A 221 18.05 38.92 -34.71
CA PHE A 221 18.81 39.71 -33.74
C PHE A 221 17.98 40.87 -33.20
N THR A 222 17.34 41.64 -34.09
CA THR A 222 16.46 42.75 -33.70
C THR A 222 15.29 42.29 -32.84
N ARG A 223 14.66 41.15 -33.18
CA ARG A 223 13.58 40.57 -32.37
C ARG A 223 14.06 40.14 -30.99
N ILE A 224 15.22 39.48 -30.91
CA ILE A 224 15.82 39.05 -29.64
C ILE A 224 16.10 40.26 -28.75
N CYS A 225 16.73 41.32 -29.28
CA CYS A 225 16.99 42.54 -28.52
C CYS A 225 15.71 43.18 -27.98
N LYS A 226 14.67 43.31 -28.82
CA LYS A 226 13.37 43.85 -28.39
C LYS A 226 12.74 43.03 -27.26
N TYR A 227 12.81 41.70 -27.32
CA TYR A 227 12.26 40.86 -26.25
C TYR A 227 13.11 40.91 -24.98
N GLN A 228 14.43 41.05 -25.10
CA GLN A 228 15.31 41.25 -23.95
C GLN A 228 15.02 42.58 -23.25
N GLU A 229 14.85 43.66 -24.03
CA GLU A 229 14.47 44.98 -23.51
C GLU A 229 13.10 44.92 -22.81
N ALA A 230 12.09 44.31 -23.44
CA ALA A 230 10.76 44.14 -22.85
C ALA A 230 10.77 43.29 -21.57
N LEU A 231 11.56 42.21 -21.53
CA LEU A 231 11.72 41.40 -20.31
C LEU A 231 12.34 42.20 -19.17
N GLU A 232 13.30 43.07 -19.47
CA GLU A 232 13.96 43.88 -18.46
C GLU A 232 13.06 45.03 -17.98
N GLU A 233 12.23 45.59 -18.85
CA GLU A 233 11.15 46.51 -18.48
C GLU A 233 10.14 45.85 -17.53
N ILE A 234 9.63 44.66 -17.88
CA ILE A 234 8.70 43.89 -17.03
C ILE A 234 9.32 43.59 -15.67
N LYS A 235 10.59 43.19 -15.63
CA LYS A 235 11.32 42.94 -14.38
C LYS A 235 11.43 44.20 -13.53
N ASN A 236 11.75 45.33 -14.13
CA ASN A 236 11.84 46.62 -13.45
C ASN A 236 10.47 47.09 -12.91
N GLU A 237 9.39 46.82 -13.65
CA GLU A 237 8.02 47.12 -13.23
C GLU A 237 7.52 46.19 -12.11
N ALA A 238 7.85 44.90 -12.18
CA ALA A 238 7.57 43.93 -11.13
C ALA A 238 8.30 44.26 -9.82
N LEU A 239 9.56 44.71 -9.89
CA LEU A 239 10.34 45.14 -8.72
C LEU A 239 9.76 46.40 -8.06
N LYS A 240 9.23 47.34 -8.85
CA LYS A 240 8.53 48.53 -8.33
C LYS A 240 7.21 48.16 -7.65
N SER A 241 6.49 47.18 -8.21
CA SER A 241 5.19 46.70 -7.73
C SER A 241 5.28 45.73 -6.54
N GLN A 242 6.44 45.10 -6.31
CA GLN A 242 6.69 44.22 -5.15
C GLN A 242 6.58 44.91 -3.78
N SER A 243 6.61 46.24 -3.74
CA SER A 243 6.34 47.02 -2.52
C SER A 243 4.87 46.91 -2.05
N THR A 244 3.97 46.38 -2.89
CA THR A 244 2.52 46.31 -2.65
C THR A 244 1.95 44.89 -2.67
N LEU A 245 2.80 43.85 -2.62
CA LEU A 245 2.32 42.48 -2.82
C LEU A 245 1.65 41.89 -1.57
N GLU A 246 0.47 41.35 -1.85
CA GLU A 246 -0.54 40.76 -0.95
C GLU A 246 0.03 39.70 -0.01
N LYS A 247 -0.67 39.51 1.12
CA LYS A 247 -0.33 38.51 2.14
C LYS A 247 -0.02 37.15 1.50
N PRO A 248 1.04 36.46 1.93
CA PRO A 248 1.31 35.09 1.48
C PRO A 248 0.08 34.21 1.74
N LEU A 249 -0.16 33.26 0.83
CA LEU A 249 -1.26 32.29 0.94
C LEU A 249 -1.24 31.62 2.32
N ASN A 250 -2.43 31.36 2.87
CA ASN A 250 -2.54 30.63 4.12
C ASN A 250 -2.08 29.17 3.88
N PRO A 251 -1.29 28.53 4.77
CA PRO A 251 -0.84 27.14 4.62
C PRO A 251 -1.94 26.12 4.27
N GLU A 252 -3.19 26.33 4.67
CA GLU A 252 -4.32 25.47 4.27
C GLU A 252 -4.68 25.60 2.79
N GLN A 253 -4.60 26.82 2.25
CA GLN A 253 -4.82 27.09 0.83
C GLN A 253 -3.67 26.53 0.00
N GLU A 254 -2.43 26.64 0.48
CA GLU A 254 -1.27 26.03 -0.18
C GLU A 254 -1.40 24.50 -0.24
N LYS A 255 -1.82 23.87 0.86
CA LYS A 255 -2.06 22.43 0.90
C LYS A 255 -3.16 22.01 -0.08
N TYR A 256 -4.29 22.72 -0.09
CA TYR A 256 -5.38 22.45 -1.04
C TYR A 256 -4.91 22.55 -2.50
N VAL A 257 -4.17 23.60 -2.84
CA VAL A 257 -3.62 23.79 -4.18
C VAL A 257 -2.63 22.66 -4.52
N HIS A 258 -1.78 22.25 -3.58
CA HIS A 258 -0.83 21.17 -3.81
C HIS A 258 -1.51 19.82 -4.03
N ASP A 259 -2.56 19.52 -3.26
CA ASP A 259 -3.35 18.30 -3.37
C ASP A 259 -4.08 18.24 -4.74
N GLU A 260 -4.69 19.36 -5.17
CA GLU A 260 -5.33 19.46 -6.49
C GLU A 260 -4.32 19.39 -7.64
N ILE A 261 -3.13 20.00 -7.52
CA ILE A 261 -2.05 19.85 -8.51
C ILE A 261 -1.63 18.38 -8.62
N THR A 262 -1.49 17.68 -7.50
CA THR A 262 -1.08 16.27 -7.48
C THR A 262 -2.13 15.38 -8.14
N LYS A 263 -3.41 15.61 -7.82
CA LYS A 263 -4.55 14.92 -8.41
C LYS A 263 -4.63 15.15 -9.93
N ASN A 264 -4.56 16.41 -10.37
CA ASN A 264 -4.59 16.74 -11.79
C ASN A 264 -3.38 16.18 -12.53
N GLY A 265 -2.19 16.20 -11.91
CA GLY A 265 -0.99 15.56 -12.45
C GLY A 265 -1.18 14.06 -12.71
N SER A 266 -1.83 13.35 -11.78
CA SER A 266 -2.13 11.92 -11.94
C SER A 266 -3.10 11.65 -13.10
N LEU A 267 -4.15 12.47 -13.25
CA LEU A 267 -5.13 12.36 -14.33
C LEU A 267 -4.49 12.64 -15.70
N ILE A 268 -3.67 13.70 -15.80
CA ILE A 268 -2.93 14.03 -17.01
C ILE A 268 -2.00 12.87 -17.39
N HIS A 269 -1.31 12.26 -16.43
CA HIS A 269 -0.44 11.13 -16.71
C HIS A 269 -1.22 9.92 -17.26
N GLN A 270 -2.39 9.60 -16.67
CA GLN A 270 -3.25 8.52 -17.16
C GLN A 270 -3.76 8.80 -18.58
N LEU A 271 -4.23 10.03 -18.84
CA LEU A 271 -4.69 10.45 -20.16
C LEU A 271 -3.55 10.39 -21.19
N SER A 272 -2.36 10.87 -20.85
CA SER A 272 -1.18 10.80 -21.72
C SER A 272 -0.82 9.36 -22.06
N LYS A 273 -0.88 8.45 -21.10
CA LYS A 273 -0.58 7.03 -21.31
C LYS A 273 -1.66 6.36 -22.17
N GLY A 274 -2.93 6.68 -21.95
CA GLY A 274 -4.05 6.22 -22.78
C GLY A 274 -3.96 6.72 -24.22
N ALA A 275 -3.61 7.99 -24.43
CA ALA A 275 -3.41 8.57 -25.74
C ALA A 275 -2.23 7.93 -26.49
N GLN A 276 -1.14 7.61 -25.78
CA GLN A 276 0.00 6.92 -26.37
C GLN A 276 -0.35 5.47 -26.78
N ALA A 277 -1.06 4.73 -25.93
CA ALA A 277 -1.53 3.38 -26.26
C ALA A 277 -2.49 3.39 -27.47
N LEU A 278 -3.38 4.39 -27.55
CA LEU A 278 -4.25 4.59 -28.71
C LEU A 278 -3.43 4.86 -29.98
N LYS A 279 -2.43 5.74 -29.92
CA LYS A 279 -1.54 6.03 -31.06
C LYS A 279 -0.81 4.78 -31.54
N GLU A 280 -0.30 3.97 -30.61
CA GLU A 280 0.38 2.69 -30.92
C GLU A 280 -0.59 1.72 -31.59
N SER A 281 -1.82 1.58 -31.07
CA SER A 281 -2.84 0.71 -31.66
C SER A 281 -3.27 1.16 -33.08
N ILE A 282 -3.40 2.47 -33.32
CA ILE A 282 -3.78 3.01 -34.64
C ILE A 282 -2.67 2.73 -35.66
N ASN A 283 -1.40 2.90 -35.27
CA ASN A 283 -0.27 2.60 -36.14
C ASN A 283 -0.21 1.11 -36.52
N GLU A 284 -0.49 0.20 -35.59
CA GLU A 284 -0.55 -1.25 -35.88
C GLU A 284 -1.66 -1.62 -36.86
N HIS A 285 -2.82 -0.96 -36.79
CA HIS A 285 -3.92 -1.18 -37.74
C HIS A 285 -3.63 -0.58 -39.13
N SER A 286 -2.85 0.50 -39.21
CA SER A 286 -2.45 1.14 -40.48
C SER A 286 -1.37 0.39 -41.27
N VAL A 287 -0.59 -0.48 -40.63
CA VAL A 287 0.42 -1.34 -41.29
C VAL A 287 -0.19 -2.66 -41.79
N SER A 288 -1.42 -2.96 -41.36
CA SER A 288 -2.14 -4.20 -41.68
C SER A 288 -3.13 -4.07 -42.84
N SER A 289 -3.21 -2.90 -43.49
CA SER A 289 -4.08 -2.59 -44.65
C SER A 289 -3.23 -2.29 -45.87
#